data_AF-A0A1R1BE69-F1
#
_entry.id   AF-A0A1R1BE69-F1
#
_cell.length_a   1.000
_cell.length_b   1.000
_cell.length_c   1.000
_cell.angle_alpha   90.00
_cell.angle_beta   90.00
_cell.angle_gamma   90.00
#
_symmetry.space_group_name_H-M   'P 1'
#
loop_
_entity.id
_entity.type
_entity.pdbx_description
1 polymer ?
#
loop_
_entity_poly.entity_id
_entity_poly.type
_entity_poly.pdbx_seq_one_letter_code
_entity_poly.pdbx_strand_id
1 'polypeptide(L)' 'MTTKLDQLIERIEELRQELNRLSRNKDLADPELLTASRMMDAVLNEYNRLLIDKAKE' A
#
# COMPACT_ATOMS: atom_id res chain seq x y z
N MET A 1 0.30 -15.47 -16.02
CA MET A 1 -0.88 -14.91 -15.34
C MET A 1 -0.41 -14.40 -13.99
N THR A 2 -0.53 -13.11 -13.72
CA THR A 2 -0.24 -12.54 -12.40
C THR A 2 -1.43 -12.80 -11.48
N THR A 3 -1.16 -13.21 -10.24
CA THR A 3 -2.22 -13.44 -9.26
C THR A 3 -2.71 -12.10 -8.69
N LYS A 4 -3.91 -12.08 -8.12
CA LYS A 4 -4.41 -10.89 -7.40
C LYS A 4 -3.45 -10.45 -6.29
N LEU A 5 -2.73 -11.40 -5.69
CA LEU A 5 -1.73 -11.13 -4.65
C LEU A 5 -0.52 -10.40 -5.21
N ASP A 6 -0.02 -10.83 -6.38
CA ASP A 6 1.11 -10.18 -7.07
C ASP A 6 0.78 -8.73 -7.44
N GLN A 7 -0.45 -8.48 -7.92
CA GLN A 7 -0.92 -7.13 -8.26
C GLN A 7 -0.99 -6.20 -7.03
N LEU A 8 -1.39 -6.74 -5.87
CA LEU A 8 -1.38 -5.96 -4.63
C LEU A 8 0.04 -5.68 -4.15
N ILE A 9 0.98 -6.61 -4.31
CA ILE A 9 2.39 -6.40 -3.97
C ILE A 9 2.99 -5.29 -4.82
N GLU A 10 2.75 -5.31 -6.14
CA GLU A 10 3.18 -4.24 -7.05
C GLU A 10 2.61 -2.88 -6.59
N ARG A 11 1.32 -2.84 -6.26
CA ARG A 11 0.68 -1.60 -5.80
C ARG A 11 1.20 -1.10 -4.46
N ILE A 12 1.54 -2.00 -3.53
CA ILE A 12 2.16 -1.66 -2.24
C ILE A 12 3.54 -1.03 -2.50
N GLU A 13 4.33 -1.58 -3.41
CA GLU A 13 5.67 -1.08 -3.71
C GLU A 13 5.63 0.32 -4.38
N GLU A 14 4.71 0.53 -5.32
CA GLU A 14 4.47 1.85 -5.91
C GLU A 14 4.15 2.92 -4.85
N LEU A 15 3.19 2.62 -3.96
CA LEU A 15 2.78 3.54 -2.90
C LEU A 15 3.90 3.78 -1.88
N ARG A 16 4.72 2.76 -1.60
CA ARG A 16 5.91 2.90 -0.73
C ARG A 16 6.93 3.87 -1.32
N GLN A 17 7.16 3.80 -2.63
CA GLN A 17 8.07 4.73 -3.31
C GLN A 17 7.52 6.14 -3.33
N GLU A 18 6.23 6.31 -3.58
CA GLU A 18 5.56 7.61 -3.55
C GLU A 18 5.63 8.25 -2.16
N LEU A 19 5.31 7.50 -1.10
CA LEU A 19 5.43 7.98 0.28
C LEU A 19 6.86 8.38 0.64
N ASN A 20 7.85 7.57 0.28
CA ASN A 20 9.26 7.90 0.49
C ASN A 20 9.71 9.15 -0.28
N ARG A 21 9.12 9.42 -1.45
CA ARG A 21 9.39 10.64 -2.22
C ARG A 21 8.75 11.86 -1.58
N LEU A 22 7.51 11.74 -1.09
CA LEU A 22 6.78 12.81 -0.44
C LEU A 22 7.38 13.17 0.93
N SER A 23 7.75 12.18 1.74
CA SER A 23 8.28 12.38 3.09
C SER A 23 9.65 13.08 3.13
N ARG A 24 10.40 13.05 2.02
CA ARG A 24 11.68 13.76 1.90
C ARG A 24 11.53 15.28 1.73
N ASN A 25 10.38 15.73 1.24
CA ASN A 25 10.19 17.11 0.79
C ASN A 25 9.01 17.81 1.47
N LYS A 26 8.24 17.09 2.30
CA LYS A 26 7.00 17.58 2.90
C LYS A 26 6.93 17.22 4.37
N ASP A 27 6.22 18.05 5.12
CA ASP A 27 5.89 17.76 6.52
C ASP A 27 5.07 16.46 6.60
N LEU A 28 5.25 15.72 7.70
CA LEU A 28 4.52 14.48 7.97
C LEU A 28 3.00 14.70 8.04
N ALA A 29 2.57 15.92 8.36
CA ALA A 29 1.17 16.33 8.37
C ALA A 29 0.65 16.88 7.02
N ASP A 30 1.48 16.85 5.96
CA ASP A 30 1.05 17.32 4.65
C ASP A 30 -0.14 16.52 4.12
N PRO A 31 -1.23 17.18 3.64
CA PRO A 31 -2.43 16.47 3.18
C PRO A 31 -2.20 15.47 2.06
N GLU A 32 -1.22 15.70 1.18
CA GLU A 32 -0.89 14.79 0.09
C GLU A 32 -0.17 13.54 0.63
N LEU A 33 0.76 13.73 1.57
CA LEU A 33 1.44 12.63 2.25
C LEU A 33 0.46 11.80 3.09
N LEU A 34 -0.47 12.44 3.81
CA LEU A 34 -1.52 11.76 4.57
C LEU A 34 -2.45 10.96 3.66
N THR A 35 -2.81 11.51 2.50
CA THR A 35 -3.63 10.81 1.51
C THR A 35 -2.92 9.57 0.97
N ALA A 36 -1.66 9.72 0.55
CA ALA A 36 -0.85 8.59 0.07
C ALA A 36 -0.69 7.51 1.15
N SER A 37 -0.53 7.92 2.41
CA SER A 37 -0.40 7.00 3.55
C SER A 37 -1.67 6.18 3.77
N ARG A 38 -2.84 6.84 3.75
CA ARG A 38 -4.15 6.15 3.86
C ARG A 38 -4.41 5.19 2.69
N MET A 39 -3.98 5.56 1.49
CA MET A 39 -4.09 4.67 0.33
C MET A 39 -3.24 3.42 0.50
N MET A 40 -2.01 3.55 1.02
CA MET A 40 -1.14 2.41 1.30
C MET A 40 -1.75 1.48 2.36
N ASP A 41 -2.29 2.05 3.44
CA ASP A 41 -2.99 1.29 4.49
C ASP A 41 -4.17 0.49 3.93
N ALA A 42 -4.96 1.06 3.02
CA ALA A 42 -6.09 0.36 2.40
C ALA A 42 -5.64 -0.87 1.59
N VAL A 43 -4.57 -0.74 0.80
CA VAL A 43 -4.02 -1.84 -0.01
C VAL A 43 -3.39 -2.92 0.88
N LEU A 44 -2.66 -2.53 1.92
CA LEU A 44 -2.11 -3.47 2.90
C LEU A 44 -3.20 -4.28 3.61
N ASN A 45 -4.30 -3.63 3.97
CA ASN A 45 -5.45 -4.31 4.57
C ASN A 45 -6.10 -5.32 3.60
N GLU A 46 -6.18 -5.00 2.30
CA GLU A 46 -6.69 -5.94 1.30
C GLU A 46 -5.75 -7.14 1.12
N TYR A 47 -4.44 -6.89 1.04
CA TYR A 47 -3.43 -7.94 0.97
C TYR A 47 -3.50 -8.89 2.18
N ASN A 48 -3.59 -8.34 3.38
CA ASN A 48 -3.71 -9.14 4.60
C ASN A 48 -4.99 -9.99 4.63
N ARG A 49 -6.13 -9.44 4.19
CA ARG A 49 -7.38 -10.22 4.07
C ARG A 49 -7.21 -11.41 3.14
N LEU A 50 -6.63 -11.21 1.95
CA LEU A 50 -6.40 -12.29 1.00
C LEU A 50 -5.44 -13.36 1.53
N LEU A 51 -4.41 -12.98 2.29
CA LEU A 51 -3.53 -13.95 2.95
C LEU A 51 -4.28 -14.78 3.99
N ILE A 52 -5.11 -14.15 4.81
CA ILE A 52 -5.93 -14.84 5.82
C ILE A 52 -6.91 -15.81 5.15
N ASP A 53 -7.56 -15.40 4.07
CA ASP A 53 -8.52 -16.24 3.36
C ASP A 53 -7.83 -17.44 2.72
N LYS A 54 -6.66 -17.25 2.10
CA LYS A 54 -5.84 -18.33 1.55
C LYS A 54 -5.32 -19.31 2.61
N ALA A 55 -5.11 -18.85 3.84
CA ALA A 55 -4.66 -19.71 4.94
C ALA A 55 -5.77 -20.54 5.59
N LYS A 56 -7.04 -20.28 5.25
CA LYS A 56 -8.21 -21.03 5.72
C LYS A 56 -8.64 -22.15 4.75
N GLU A 57 -8.09 -22.16 3.54
CA GLU A 57 -8.23 -23.24 2.55
C GLU A 57 -7.24 -24.38 2.83
#